data_AF-A0A349LTB9-F1
#
_entry.id   AF-A0A349LTB9-F1
#
_cell.length_a   1.000
_cell.length_b   1.000
_cell.length_c   1.000
_cell.angle_alpha   90.00
_cell.angle_beta   90.00
_cell.angle_gamma   90.00
#
_symmetry.space_group_name_H-M   'P 1'
#
loop_
_entity.id
_entity.type
_entity.pdbx_description
1 polymer ?
#
loop_
_entity_poly.entity_id
_entity_poly.type
_entity_poly.pdbx_seq_one_letter_code
_entity_poly.pdbx_strand_id
1 'polypeptide(L)'
;MLQRLITPHPRLRSINRLLWALWLFATPCMAELRQFDLTLQHHLFSPSTLYIPAGEKVRIRLINLDDSPEEFESFALNREKVVLGQSEAVVFIGPVKPGEYAFSGEYNPDTARGMIVALPPEQFAQKQAAITPASSEVKTATPPDPLTSEVSDAD
;
A
#
# COMPACT_ATOMS: atom_id res chain seq x y z
N MET A 1 28.22 -59.78 -38.16
CA MET A 1 28.30 -58.31 -38.27
C MET A 1 27.51 -57.73 -37.09
N LEU A 2 28.20 -57.44 -35.97
CA LEU A 2 27.57 -57.17 -34.67
C LEU A 2 27.24 -55.67 -34.51
N GLN A 3 25.96 -55.32 -34.46
CA GLN A 3 25.50 -53.98 -34.08
C GLN A 3 25.48 -53.86 -32.55
N ARG A 4 26.40 -53.08 -31.97
CA ARG A 4 26.40 -52.75 -30.53
C ARG A 4 25.33 -51.69 -30.25
N LEU A 5 24.31 -52.07 -29.49
CA LEU A 5 23.28 -51.18 -28.96
C LEU A 5 23.92 -50.20 -27.95
N ILE A 6 23.84 -48.91 -28.23
CA ILE A 6 24.23 -47.84 -27.31
C ILE A 6 23.05 -47.59 -26.36
N THR A 7 23.12 -48.13 -25.14
CA THR A 7 22.14 -47.84 -24.10
C THR A 7 22.53 -46.55 -23.36
N PRO A 8 21.62 -45.59 -23.16
CA PRO A 8 21.94 -44.38 -22.39
C PRO A 8 22.10 -44.71 -20.90
N HIS A 9 23.21 -44.28 -20.30
CA HIS A 9 23.52 -44.50 -18.89
C HIS A 9 22.48 -43.81 -17.96
N PRO A 10 22.01 -44.49 -16.90
CA PRO A 10 20.90 -44.02 -16.06
C PRO A 10 21.23 -42.77 -15.22
N ARG A 11 22.52 -42.44 -15.01
CA ARG A 11 22.97 -41.32 -14.16
C ARG A 11 22.68 -39.93 -14.75
N LEU A 12 22.52 -39.80 -16.07
CA LEU A 12 22.18 -38.51 -16.70
C LEU A 12 20.67 -38.21 -16.66
N ARG A 13 19.81 -39.22 -16.48
CA ARG A 13 18.34 -39.05 -16.49
C ARG A 13 17.79 -38.44 -15.19
N SER A 14 18.49 -38.66 -14.08
CA SER A 14 18.10 -38.16 -12.75
C SER A 14 18.38 -36.66 -12.57
N ILE A 15 19.44 -36.12 -13.18
CA ILE A 15 19.78 -34.69 -13.09
C ILE A 15 18.72 -33.84 -13.79
N ASN A 16 18.24 -34.29 -14.96
CA ASN A 16 17.24 -33.53 -15.71
C ASN A 16 15.91 -33.42 -14.92
N ARG A 17 15.50 -34.50 -14.22
CA ARG A 17 14.31 -34.48 -13.36
C ARG A 17 14.44 -33.51 -12.18
N LEU A 18 15.64 -33.35 -11.62
CA LEU A 18 15.89 -32.41 -10.53
C LEU A 18 15.80 -30.95 -10.99
N LEU A 19 16.27 -30.65 -12.21
CA LEU A 19 16.16 -29.32 -12.80
C LEU A 19 14.71 -28.94 -13.16
N TRP A 20 13.93 -29.89 -13.69
CA TRP A 20 12.48 -29.69 -13.90
C TRP A 20 11.72 -29.49 -12.60
N ALA A 21 12.05 -30.24 -11.54
CA ALA A 21 11.44 -30.06 -10.23
C ALA A 21 11.77 -28.68 -9.63
N LEU A 22 13.03 -28.23 -9.72
CA LEU A 22 13.44 -26.92 -9.19
C LEU A 22 12.75 -25.75 -9.92
N TRP A 23 12.49 -25.89 -11.22
CA TRP A 23 11.75 -24.88 -11.98
C TRP A 23 10.26 -24.80 -11.59
N LEU A 24 9.64 -25.93 -11.23
CA LEU A 24 8.26 -25.96 -10.73
C LEU A 24 8.08 -25.34 -9.33
N PHE A 25 9.15 -25.19 -8.55
CA PHE A 25 9.10 -24.62 -7.19
C PHE A 25 9.49 -23.14 -7.11
N ALA A 26 9.75 -22.46 -8.24
CA ALA A 26 10.03 -21.03 -8.26
C ALA A 26 8.72 -20.21 -8.17
N THR A 27 8.21 -20.00 -6.96
CA THR A 27 7.08 -19.09 -6.74
C THR A 27 7.55 -17.63 -6.82
N PRO A 28 6.97 -16.79 -7.69
CA PRO A 28 7.25 -15.36 -7.67
C PRO A 28 6.68 -14.75 -6.40
N CYS A 29 7.51 -14.04 -5.63
CA CYS A 29 7.06 -13.22 -4.50
C CYS A 29 6.72 -11.82 -5.04
N MET A 30 5.44 -11.44 -5.00
CA MET A 30 5.03 -10.06 -5.28
C MET A 30 5.03 -9.28 -3.97
N ALA A 31 5.99 -8.37 -3.81
CA ALA A 31 6.00 -7.41 -2.73
C ALA A 31 5.43 -6.08 -3.24
N GLU A 32 4.20 -5.75 -2.83
CA GLU A 32 3.62 -4.43 -3.07
C GLU A 32 4.22 -3.41 -2.10
N LEU A 33 4.55 -2.22 -2.59
CA LEU A 33 5.04 -1.13 -1.74
C LEU A 33 3.91 -0.64 -0.85
N ARG A 34 4.18 -0.46 0.45
CA ARG A 34 3.21 0.12 1.37
C ARG A 34 2.82 1.52 0.88
N GLN A 35 1.52 1.70 0.67
CA GLN A 35 0.93 2.94 0.20
C GLN A 35 0.27 3.71 1.35
N PHE A 36 0.40 5.03 1.32
CA PHE A 36 -0.26 5.98 2.20
C PHE A 36 -0.98 7.03 1.36
N ASP A 37 -2.18 7.42 1.77
CA ASP A 37 -2.96 8.43 1.08
C ASP A 37 -2.80 9.79 1.77
N LEU A 38 -2.63 10.83 0.95
CA LEU A 38 -2.54 12.22 1.39
C LEU A 38 -3.46 13.04 0.50
N THR A 39 -4.48 13.66 1.08
CA THR A 39 -5.45 14.46 0.36
C THR A 39 -5.11 15.94 0.51
N LEU A 40 -5.22 16.70 -0.56
CA LEU A 40 -5.21 18.16 -0.56
C LEU A 40 -6.62 18.66 -0.88
N GLN A 41 -7.19 19.48 0.00
CA GLN A 41 -8.46 20.17 -0.23
C GLN A 41 -8.46 21.51 0.50
N HIS A 42 -8.99 22.54 -0.16
CA HIS A 42 -8.94 23.93 0.30
C HIS A 42 -7.50 24.36 0.64
N HIS A 43 -6.53 23.90 -0.15
CA HIS A 43 -5.11 24.13 0.09
C HIS A 43 -4.61 23.65 1.47
N LEU A 44 -5.22 22.58 1.99
CA LEU A 44 -4.85 21.93 3.25
C LEU A 44 -4.58 20.45 3.03
N PHE A 45 -3.45 19.97 3.55
CA PHE A 45 -3.14 18.55 3.55
C PHE A 45 -3.86 17.81 4.67
N SER A 46 -4.45 16.67 4.33
CA SER A 46 -5.11 15.75 5.25
C SER A 46 -4.64 14.31 5.01
N PRO A 47 -4.06 13.64 6.02
CA PRO A 47 -3.75 14.18 7.34
C PRO A 47 -2.61 15.21 7.31
N SER A 48 -2.60 16.15 8.27
CA SER A 48 -1.49 17.11 8.43
C SER A 48 -0.22 16.44 8.95
N THR A 49 -0.33 15.27 9.58
CA THR A 49 0.80 14.44 10.00
C THR A 49 0.63 13.03 9.47
N LEU A 50 1.53 12.61 8.59
CA LEU A 50 1.54 11.28 7.98
C LEU A 50 2.62 10.42 8.63
N TYR A 51 2.21 9.32 9.27
CA TYR A 51 3.14 8.38 9.89
C TYR A 51 3.55 7.31 8.88
N ILE A 52 4.85 7.04 8.77
CA ILE A 52 5.39 6.00 7.88
C ILE A 52 6.42 5.12 8.63
N PRO A 53 6.66 3.88 8.17
CA PRO A 53 7.79 3.07 8.66
C PRO A 53 9.14 3.70 8.27
N ALA A 54 10.05 3.82 9.23
CA ALA A 54 11.44 4.15 8.95
C ALA A 54 12.17 2.96 8.30
N GLY A 55 13.14 3.24 7.43
CA GLY A 55 13.96 2.22 6.77
C GLY A 55 13.29 1.48 5.60
N GLU A 56 12.05 1.83 5.24
CA GLU A 56 11.30 1.24 4.13
C GLU A 56 11.05 2.27 3.03
N LYS A 57 11.08 1.84 1.76
CA LYS A 57 10.59 2.67 0.66
C LYS A 57 9.06 2.61 0.66
N VAL A 58 8.40 3.76 0.69
CA VAL A 58 6.93 3.84 0.70
C VAL A 58 6.41 4.68 -0.47
N ARG A 59 5.16 4.43 -0.82
CA ARG A 59 4.42 5.19 -1.83
C ARG A 59 3.43 6.12 -1.13
N ILE A 60 3.46 7.40 -1.46
CA ILE A 60 2.39 8.33 -1.08
C ILE A 60 1.54 8.58 -2.33
N ARG A 61 0.24 8.32 -2.22
CA ARG A 61 -0.77 8.69 -3.20
C ARG A 61 -1.32 10.06 -2.78
N LEU A 62 -0.88 11.09 -3.51
CA LEU A 62 -1.30 12.47 -3.30
C LEU A 62 -2.53 12.75 -4.16
N ILE A 63 -3.66 13.08 -3.52
CA ILE A 63 -4.96 13.31 -4.16
C ILE A 63 -5.28 14.79 -4.03
N ASN A 64 -5.36 15.51 -5.14
CA ASN A 64 -5.74 16.91 -5.15
C ASN A 64 -7.23 17.03 -5.50
N LEU A 65 -8.02 17.48 -4.52
CA LEU A 65 -9.46 17.72 -4.66
C LEU A 65 -9.79 19.18 -4.97
N ASP A 66 -8.79 20.04 -5.07
CA ASP A 66 -8.95 21.43 -5.50
C ASP A 66 -8.95 21.53 -7.02
N ASP A 67 -9.52 22.63 -7.55
CA ASP A 67 -9.53 22.89 -8.99
C ASP A 67 -8.18 23.41 -9.52
N SER A 68 -7.35 23.97 -8.64
CA SER A 68 -6.02 24.46 -8.96
C SER A 68 -4.95 23.37 -8.82
N PRO A 69 -3.87 23.42 -9.61
CA PRO A 69 -2.69 22.60 -9.34
C PRO A 69 -2.06 22.96 -8.00
N GLU A 70 -1.28 22.04 -7.45
CA GLU A 70 -0.41 22.23 -6.29
C GLU A 70 0.94 21.54 -6.54
N GLU A 71 1.99 21.97 -5.84
CA GLU A 71 3.29 21.31 -5.81
C GLU A 71 3.65 20.87 -4.39
N PHE A 72 3.66 19.55 -4.16
CA PHE A 72 4.23 19.00 -2.93
C PHE A 72 5.74 19.19 -2.96
N GLU A 73 6.30 19.77 -1.90
CA GLU A 73 7.74 19.93 -1.71
C GLU A 73 8.16 19.49 -0.29
N SER A 74 9.27 18.76 -0.20
CA SER A 74 9.99 18.51 1.05
C SER A 74 11.49 18.59 0.82
N PHE A 75 12.11 19.66 1.31
CA PHE A 75 13.56 19.85 1.26
C PHE A 75 14.31 18.74 2.02
N ALA A 76 13.83 18.37 3.21
CA ALA A 76 14.47 17.37 4.06
C ALA A 76 14.48 15.96 3.42
N LEU A 77 13.47 15.67 2.58
CA LEU A 77 13.38 14.41 1.84
C LEU A 77 13.93 14.50 0.41
N ASN A 78 14.29 15.71 -0.04
CA ASN A 78 14.65 16.03 -1.43
C ASN A 78 13.59 15.51 -2.41
N ARG A 79 12.33 15.87 -2.18
CA ARG A 79 11.18 15.43 -2.99
C ARG A 79 10.30 16.59 -3.39
N GLU A 80 9.98 16.63 -4.68
CA GLU A 80 9.02 17.55 -5.28
C GLU A 80 8.05 16.78 -6.18
N LYS A 81 6.80 17.23 -6.25
CA LYS A 81 5.81 16.70 -7.18
C LYS A 81 4.66 17.67 -7.40
N VAL A 82 4.49 18.11 -8.63
CA VAL A 82 3.26 18.77 -9.09
C VAL A 82 2.11 17.75 -9.19
N VAL A 83 0.95 18.12 -8.66
CA VAL A 83 -0.34 17.44 -8.81
C VAL A 83 -1.34 18.43 -9.40
N LEU A 84 -1.95 18.07 -10.53
CA LEU A 84 -2.95 18.93 -11.16
C LEU A 84 -4.24 18.96 -10.32
N GLY A 85 -5.08 19.98 -10.51
CA GLY A 85 -6.40 20.01 -9.89
C GLY A 85 -7.25 18.80 -10.28
N GLN A 86 -8.11 18.35 -9.37
CA GLN A 86 -8.99 17.18 -9.54
C GLN A 86 -8.25 15.91 -10.03
N SER A 87 -7.03 15.69 -9.56
CA SER A 87 -6.17 14.60 -10.03
C SER A 87 -5.26 14.03 -8.95
N GLU A 88 -4.49 13.01 -9.31
CA GLU A 88 -3.61 12.30 -8.39
C GLU A 88 -2.16 12.25 -8.89
N ALA A 89 -1.24 12.30 -7.95
CA ALA A 89 0.18 12.09 -8.18
C ALA A 89 0.75 11.08 -7.19
N VAL A 90 1.94 10.56 -7.53
CA VAL A 90 2.67 9.63 -6.67
C VAL A 90 3.97 10.27 -6.23
N VAL A 91 4.20 10.25 -4.91
CA VAL A 91 5.47 10.65 -4.29
C VAL A 91 6.10 9.42 -3.65
N PHE A 92 7.29 9.04 -4.09
CA PHE A 92 8.05 7.95 -3.47
C PHE A 92 8.99 8.49 -2.41
N ILE A 93 8.80 8.03 -1.18
CA ILE A 93 9.73 8.29 -0.08
C ILE A 93 10.67 7.09 0.03
N GLY A 94 11.97 7.34 -0.05
CA GLY A 94 12.97 6.29 0.10
C GLY A 94 13.05 5.80 1.55
N PRO A 95 13.88 4.78 1.82
CA PRO A 95 14.24 4.43 3.19
C PRO A 95 14.84 5.65 3.90
N VAL A 96 14.17 6.12 4.95
CA VAL A 96 14.61 7.26 5.76
C VAL A 96 14.88 6.82 7.19
N LYS A 97 15.73 7.58 7.90
CA LYS A 97 15.94 7.38 9.34
C LYS A 97 14.67 7.77 10.11
N PRO A 98 14.46 7.22 11.32
CA PRO A 98 13.44 7.73 12.21
C PRO A 98 13.59 9.24 12.41
N GLY A 99 12.49 9.98 12.38
CA GLY A 99 12.50 11.43 12.47
C GLY A 99 11.29 12.10 11.85
N GLU A 100 11.30 13.42 11.89
CA GLU A 100 10.24 14.29 11.38
C GLU A 100 10.75 15.04 10.15
N TYR A 101 9.94 15.07 9.10
CA TYR A 101 10.27 15.63 7.80
C TYR A 101 9.13 16.53 7.32
N ALA A 102 9.34 17.84 7.39
CA ALA A 102 8.34 18.82 6.98
C ALA A 102 8.13 18.78 5.46
N PHE A 103 6.90 19.08 5.04
CA PHE A 103 6.55 19.32 3.65
C PHE A 103 5.53 20.44 3.53
N SER A 104 5.48 21.06 2.35
CA SER A 104 4.57 22.16 2.03
C SER A 104 4.04 22.06 0.60
N GLY A 105 2.97 22.80 0.33
CA GLY A 105 2.50 23.12 -1.02
C GLY A 105 3.16 24.41 -1.47
N GLU A 106 4.05 24.36 -2.45
CA GLU A 106 4.82 25.53 -2.90
C GLU A 106 3.91 26.63 -3.49
N TYR A 107 2.74 26.28 -4.04
CA TYR A 107 1.82 27.28 -4.58
C TYR A 107 0.94 27.91 -3.48
N ASN A 108 0.77 27.22 -2.35
CA ASN A 108 0.01 27.72 -1.19
C ASN A 108 0.78 27.53 0.14
N PRO A 109 1.97 28.13 0.28
CA PRO A 109 2.90 27.81 1.36
C PRO A 109 2.39 28.24 2.74
N ASP A 110 1.40 29.13 2.80
CA ASP A 110 0.79 29.62 4.04
C ASP A 110 -0.21 28.65 4.66
N THR A 111 -0.85 27.80 3.85
CA THR A 111 -1.91 26.89 4.30
C THR A 111 -1.52 25.43 4.11
N ALA A 112 -0.95 25.08 2.95
CA ALA A 112 -0.62 23.72 2.58
C ALA A 112 0.68 23.31 3.29
N ARG A 113 0.57 22.88 4.55
CA ARG A 113 1.70 22.43 5.37
C ARG A 113 1.40 21.07 5.99
N GLY A 114 2.44 20.26 6.14
CA GLY A 114 2.34 18.99 6.82
C GLY A 114 3.68 18.43 7.28
N MET A 115 3.61 17.28 7.95
CA MET A 115 4.75 16.58 8.51
C MET A 115 4.70 15.09 8.17
N ILE A 116 5.79 14.53 7.68
CA ILE A 116 5.99 13.08 7.63
C ILE A 116 6.77 12.67 8.86
N VAL A 117 6.24 11.73 9.63
CA VAL A 117 6.91 11.17 10.81
C VAL A 117 7.29 9.72 10.53
N ALA A 118 8.59 9.48 10.33
CA ALA A 118 9.13 8.14 10.15
C ALA A 118 9.40 7.51 11.52
N LEU A 119 8.68 6.42 11.82
CA LEU A 119 8.79 5.72 13.09
C LEU A 119 9.55 4.40 12.94
N PRO A 120 10.33 3.96 13.95
CA PRO A 120 10.82 2.59 14.00
C PRO A 120 9.66 1.58 13.79
N PRO A 121 9.88 0.46 13.09
CA PRO A 121 8.80 -0.46 12.70
C PRO A 121 7.86 -0.89 13.84
N GLU A 122 8.40 -1.14 15.03
CA GLU A 122 7.63 -1.51 16.23
C GLU A 122 6.68 -0.38 16.67
N GLN A 123 7.17 0.86 16.68
CA GLN A 123 6.37 2.04 17.05
C GLN A 123 5.34 2.36 15.97
N PHE A 124 5.71 2.19 14.69
CA PHE A 124 4.80 2.35 13.57
C PHE A 124 3.63 1.36 13.68
N ALA A 125 3.90 0.08 13.97
CA ALA A 125 2.87 -0.94 14.13
C ALA A 125 1.89 -0.60 15.26
N GLN A 126 2.39 -0.11 16.40
CA GLN A 126 1.55 0.34 17.51
C GLN A 126 0.71 1.57 17.13
N LYS A 127 1.31 2.55 16.45
CA LYS A 127 0.62 3.75 15.98
C LYS A 127 -0.52 3.38 15.03
N GLN A 128 -0.27 2.46 14.11
CA GLN A 128 -1.28 1.99 13.17
C GLN A 128 -2.42 1.25 13.88
N ALA A 129 -2.11 0.39 14.85
CA ALA A 129 -3.13 -0.29 15.66
C ALA A 129 -4.03 0.70 16.43
N ALA A 130 -3.45 1.80 16.92
CA ALA A 130 -4.18 2.87 17.61
C ALA A 130 -5.02 3.77 16.67
N ILE A 131 -4.67 3.84 15.39
CA ILE A 131 -5.46 4.55 14.34
C ILE A 131 -6.61 3.66 13.83
N THR A 132 -6.47 2.33 13.93
CA THR A 132 -7.44 1.35 13.42
C THR A 132 -8.70 1.06 14.29
N PRO A 133 -8.99 1.62 15.49
CA PRO A 133 -10.17 1.18 16.25
C PRO A 133 -11.52 1.72 15.74
N ALA A 134 -11.64 2.20 14.49
CA ALA A 134 -12.88 2.77 13.94
C ALA A 134 -13.30 2.25 12.54
N SER A 135 -12.65 1.21 12.01
CA SER A 135 -13.01 0.63 10.69
C SER A 135 -13.35 -0.86 10.73
N SER A 136 -13.68 -1.39 11.91
CA SER A 136 -14.12 -2.79 12.09
C SER A 136 -15.41 -2.91 12.90
N GLU A 137 -16.45 -2.15 12.54
CA GLU A 137 -17.84 -2.54 12.79
C GLU A 137 -18.62 -2.47 11.48
N VAL A 138 -18.34 -3.40 10.57
CA VAL A 138 -19.38 -3.87 9.65
C VAL A 138 -20.31 -4.70 10.52
N LYS A 139 -21.35 -4.05 11.05
CA LYS A 139 -22.55 -4.71 11.56
C LYS A 139 -23.02 -5.68 10.48
N THR A 140 -22.81 -6.96 10.70
CA THR A 140 -23.43 -8.05 9.94
C THR A 140 -24.94 -7.84 10.05
N ALA A 141 -25.52 -7.15 9.07
CA ALA A 141 -26.96 -7.11 8.90
C ALA A 141 -27.35 -8.51 8.42
N THR A 142 -27.73 -9.38 9.36
CA THR A 142 -28.56 -10.54 9.07
C THR A 142 -29.75 -10.06 8.23
N PRO A 143 -30.02 -10.64 7.05
CA PRO A 143 -31.23 -10.32 6.29
C PRO A 143 -32.46 -10.55 7.18
N PRO A 144 -33.45 -9.65 7.23
CA PRO A 144 -34.70 -9.98 7.88
C PRO A 144 -35.37 -11.10 7.07
N ASP A 145 -35.71 -12.20 7.77
CA ASP A 145 -36.55 -13.27 7.23
C ASP A 145 -37.80 -12.67 6.56
N PRO A 146 -38.20 -13.15 5.37
CA PRO A 146 -39.47 -12.76 4.79
C PRO A 146 -40.59 -13.41 5.61
N LEU A 147 -41.29 -12.55 6.36
CA LEU A 147 -42.66 -12.72 6.87
C LEU A 147 -43.34 -14.02 6.44
N THR A 148 -43.36 -15.00 7.34
CA THR A 148 -44.43 -15.98 7.40
C THR A 148 -45.74 -15.26 7.70
N SER A 149 -46.64 -15.23 6.72
CA SER A 149 -48.03 -14.86 6.91
C SER A 149 -48.74 -15.93 7.74
N GLU A 150 -48.77 -15.77 9.06
CA GLU A 150 -49.77 -16.42 9.90
C GLU A 150 -51.02 -15.53 9.93
N VAL A 151 -52.01 -15.91 9.11
CA VAL A 151 -53.40 -15.51 9.33
C VAL A 151 -53.92 -16.41 10.44
N SER A 152 -54.16 -15.84 11.62
CA SER A 152 -54.93 -16.49 12.68
C SER A 152 -56.31 -15.86 12.74
N ASP A 153 -57.30 -16.66 12.40
CA ASP A 153 -58.71 -16.47 12.75
C ASP A 153 -58.87 -16.52 14.28
N ALA A 154 -59.61 -15.59 14.88
CA ALA A 154 -60.67 -15.85 15.89
C ALA A 154 -61.15 -14.57 16.61
N ASP A 155 -62.49 -14.54 16.80
CA ASP A 155 -63.38 -13.67 17.58
C ASP A 155 -63.74 -12.26 17.05
#